data_AF-A0A1X1EL11-F1
#
_entry.id   AF-A0A1X1EL11-F1
#
_cell.length_a   1.000
_cell.length_b   1.000
_cell.length_c   1.000
_cell.angle_alpha   90.00
_cell.angle_beta   90.00
_cell.angle_gamma   90.00
#
_symmetry.space_group_name_H-M   'P 1'
#
loop_
_entity.id
_entity.type
_entity.pdbx_description
1 polymer ?
#
loop_
_entity_poly.entity_id
_entity_poly.type
_entity_poly.pdbx_seq_one_letter_code
_entity_poly.pdbx_strand_id
1 'polypeptide(L)'
;MTIIDIAQREAALKRIVIEAGESALRYFHSRKAGEYQLKGHQDILTEADTAVEALVLQAIKDAFPNDLVLGEESAHPPASAESLWVVDPIDGTANYARGITHFCVCIAWVHQGITELGAIYNPVSKELYQTRRGHYALKNDQPLHCNAIDDMQQACLELGWSSRHSQRRYLDVMAAMLNQGASVRRGGSGALALAWVAEGRTDGYVELHMNAWDCLAGLLLVREAGGQTGPIPGDAAGIFNGLPVLAAAPGIAASVARASGIPLDIPAVPLPTLTTHYPRPPLSLIVSDFPGWDVDIYIGGSSGVCDAALLAEHDIGIVINCAVNLDIDWVTTPEDPAAAHLLNHGSGAVRYYKIGLIDGDGNAPEMLHAGYYLMRSALQQQIPDKPSYRNRKRGNILVNCRGGRSRSVALVALFMHLECPQRYPTLDDALAVVRDQRQLHPDEWFETPKPSLTRLAEHAIAIENALSAAGLRHER
;
A
#
# COMPACT_ATOMS: atom_id res chain seq x y z
N MET A 1 -27.37 1.34 26.78
CA MET A 1 -26.11 0.80 26.22
C MET A 1 -26.44 -0.58 25.68
N THR A 2 -26.77 -0.67 24.40
CA THR A 2 -27.00 -1.95 23.72
C THR A 2 -25.67 -2.66 23.59
N ILE A 3 -25.51 -3.79 24.27
CA ILE A 3 -24.41 -4.71 24.01
C ILE A 3 -24.55 -5.13 22.54
N ILE A 4 -23.55 -4.83 21.72
CA ILE A 4 -23.51 -5.31 20.34
C ILE A 4 -23.45 -6.84 20.41
N ASP A 5 -24.56 -7.52 20.13
CA ASP A 5 -24.57 -8.98 20.08
C ASP A 5 -24.04 -9.47 18.72
N ILE A 6 -22.74 -9.30 18.54
CA ILE A 6 -22.02 -9.76 17.34
C ILE A 6 -22.13 -11.28 17.18
N ALA A 7 -22.19 -12.02 18.29
CA ALA A 7 -22.29 -13.48 18.27
C ALA A 7 -23.66 -13.97 17.75
N GLN A 8 -24.76 -13.31 18.15
CA GLN A 8 -26.08 -13.58 17.56
C GLN A 8 -26.11 -13.25 16.06
N ARG A 9 -25.52 -12.13 15.64
CA ARG A 9 -25.46 -11.75 14.22
C ARG A 9 -24.60 -12.71 13.41
N GLU A 10 -23.48 -13.17 13.95
CA GLU A 10 -22.60 -14.17 13.36
C GLU A 10 -23.33 -15.51 13.14
N ALA A 11 -24.06 -15.99 14.16
CA ALA A 11 -24.88 -17.20 14.04
C ALA A 11 -26.02 -17.05 13.02
N ALA A 12 -26.69 -15.89 13.02
CA ALA A 12 -27.74 -15.59 12.05
C ALA A 12 -27.20 -15.50 10.63
N LEU A 13 -26.06 -14.83 10.42
CA LEU A 13 -25.38 -14.71 9.13
C LEU A 13 -25.08 -16.10 8.54
N LYS A 14 -24.48 -16.99 9.33
CA LYS A 14 -24.17 -18.37 8.90
C LYS A 14 -25.42 -19.11 8.43
N ARG A 15 -26.51 -19.03 9.22
CA ARG A 15 -27.78 -19.69 8.87
C ARG A 15 -28.41 -19.10 7.61
N ILE A 16 -28.52 -17.78 7.55
CA ILE A 16 -29.21 -17.05 6.48
C ILE A 16 -28.50 -17.24 5.14
N VAL A 17 -27.17 -17.12 5.08
CA VAL A 17 -26.42 -17.27 3.83
C VAL A 17 -26.55 -18.70 3.25
N ILE A 18 -26.61 -19.72 4.10
CA ILE A 18 -26.83 -21.10 3.69
C ILE A 18 -28.25 -21.28 3.15
N GLU A 19 -29.27 -20.85 3.90
CA GLU A 19 -30.67 -20.94 3.48
C GLU A 19 -30.92 -20.23 2.14
N ALA A 20 -30.35 -19.03 1.99
CA ALA A 20 -30.37 -18.25 0.75
C ALA A 20 -29.71 -19.01 -0.40
N GLY A 21 -28.51 -19.56 -0.21
CA GLY A 21 -27.81 -20.30 -1.26
C GLY A 21 -28.49 -21.60 -1.65
N GLU A 22 -29.08 -22.34 -0.69
CA GLU A 22 -29.90 -23.51 -1.02
C GLU A 22 -31.15 -23.11 -1.82
N SER A 23 -31.74 -21.95 -1.53
CA SER A 23 -32.85 -21.42 -2.32
C SER A 23 -32.41 -21.07 -3.74
N ALA A 24 -31.31 -20.33 -3.90
CA ALA A 24 -30.71 -20.00 -5.19
C ALA A 24 -30.40 -21.29 -5.99
N LEU A 25 -29.85 -22.33 -5.35
CA LEU A 25 -29.56 -23.60 -6.01
C LEU A 25 -30.82 -24.33 -6.51
N ARG A 26 -31.92 -24.28 -5.76
CA ARG A 26 -33.20 -24.88 -6.21
C ARG A 26 -33.70 -24.21 -7.49
N TYR A 27 -33.69 -22.88 -7.53
CA TYR A 27 -34.03 -22.13 -8.75
C TYR A 27 -33.04 -22.41 -9.88
N PHE A 28 -31.75 -22.53 -9.56
CA PHE A 28 -30.72 -22.83 -10.56
C PHE A 28 -30.98 -24.17 -11.25
N HIS A 29 -31.44 -25.18 -10.51
CA HIS A 29 -31.80 -26.50 -11.05
C HIS A 29 -33.14 -26.55 -11.78
N SER A 30 -34.06 -25.61 -11.51
CA SER A 30 -35.34 -25.54 -12.23
C SER A 30 -35.24 -24.84 -13.59
N ARG A 31 -34.07 -24.29 -13.94
CA ARG A 31 -33.83 -23.63 -15.23
C ARG A 31 -33.90 -24.63 -16.38
N LYS A 32 -34.38 -24.14 -17.53
CA LYS A 32 -34.36 -24.89 -18.79
C LYS A 32 -33.16 -24.44 -19.62
N ALA A 33 -32.41 -25.41 -20.14
CA ALA A 33 -31.24 -25.13 -20.99
C ALA A 33 -31.65 -24.30 -22.22
N GLY A 34 -30.95 -23.20 -22.48
CA GLY A 34 -31.18 -22.33 -23.64
C GLY A 34 -32.24 -21.23 -23.45
N GLU A 35 -33.02 -21.26 -22.37
CA GLU A 35 -33.95 -20.19 -22.00
C GLU A 35 -33.26 -19.25 -20.99
N TYR A 36 -32.54 -18.23 -21.47
CA TYR A 36 -32.05 -17.16 -20.61
C TYR A 36 -32.24 -15.80 -21.27
N GLN A 37 -32.67 -14.80 -20.51
CA GLN A 37 -32.53 -13.40 -20.86
C GLN A 37 -31.63 -12.73 -19.80
N LEU A 38 -31.17 -11.51 -20.06
CA LEU A 38 -30.50 -10.70 -19.06
C LEU A 38 -31.46 -9.54 -18.76
N LYS A 39 -32.13 -9.62 -17.60
CA LYS A 39 -33.11 -8.66 -17.07
C LYS A 39 -34.34 -8.45 -17.98
N GLY A 40 -35.41 -9.21 -17.69
CA GLY A 40 -36.77 -9.04 -18.22
C GLY A 40 -37.82 -9.32 -17.13
N HIS A 41 -39.06 -8.84 -17.32
CA HIS A 41 -40.14 -8.89 -16.29
C HIS A 41 -40.66 -10.29 -15.93
N GLN A 42 -40.11 -11.36 -16.54
CA GLN A 42 -40.52 -12.76 -16.38
C GLN A 42 -39.34 -13.75 -16.59
N ASP A 43 -38.14 -13.40 -16.11
CA ASP A 43 -36.96 -14.30 -16.17
C ASP A 43 -36.77 -15.05 -14.85
N ILE A 44 -36.38 -16.32 -14.92
CA ILE A 44 -36.01 -17.16 -13.76
C ILE A 44 -34.91 -16.50 -12.93
N LEU A 45 -34.02 -15.74 -13.57
CA LEU A 45 -33.03 -14.96 -12.84
C LEU A 45 -33.69 -13.93 -11.91
N THR A 46 -34.60 -13.12 -12.45
CA THR A 46 -35.34 -12.11 -11.69
C THR A 46 -36.17 -12.75 -10.57
N GLU A 47 -36.79 -13.90 -10.83
CA GLU A 47 -37.55 -14.65 -9.83
C GLU A 47 -36.65 -15.19 -8.71
N ALA A 48 -35.48 -15.75 -9.07
CA ALA A 48 -34.51 -16.27 -8.11
C ALA A 48 -33.93 -15.16 -7.24
N ASP A 49 -33.46 -14.06 -7.83
CA ASP A 49 -32.94 -12.90 -7.10
C ASP A 49 -33.99 -12.35 -6.13
N THR A 50 -35.21 -12.10 -6.61
CA THR A 50 -36.31 -11.57 -5.79
C THR A 50 -36.66 -12.52 -4.63
N ALA A 51 -36.72 -13.82 -4.88
CA ALA A 51 -37.06 -14.80 -3.86
C ALA A 51 -35.96 -14.96 -2.80
N VAL A 52 -34.69 -14.95 -3.22
CA VAL A 52 -33.54 -15.05 -2.32
C VAL A 52 -33.40 -13.78 -1.48
N GLU A 53 -33.52 -12.60 -2.09
CA GLU A 53 -33.49 -11.33 -1.38
C GLU A 53 -34.62 -11.23 -0.34
N ALA A 54 -35.85 -11.59 -0.72
CA ALA A 54 -36.99 -11.59 0.21
C ALA A 54 -36.77 -12.53 1.41
N LEU A 55 -36.16 -13.71 1.18
CA LEU A 55 -35.82 -14.65 2.25
C LEU A 55 -34.81 -14.04 3.22
N VAL A 56 -33.73 -13.44 2.69
CA VAL A 56 -32.67 -12.82 3.50
C VAL A 56 -33.24 -11.64 4.30
N LEU A 57 -33.99 -10.76 3.64
CA LEU A 57 -34.58 -9.57 4.25
C LEU A 57 -35.55 -9.94 5.38
N GLN A 58 -36.44 -10.92 5.15
CA GLN A 58 -37.37 -11.37 6.18
C GLN A 58 -36.64 -11.99 7.38
N ALA A 59 -35.63 -12.84 7.13
CA ALA A 59 -34.87 -13.47 8.19
C ALA A 59 -34.07 -12.48 9.04
N ILE A 60 -33.50 -11.44 8.42
CA ILE A 60 -32.82 -10.35 9.14
C ILE A 60 -33.83 -9.53 9.94
N LYS A 61 -34.97 -9.17 9.37
CA LYS A 61 -36.01 -8.37 10.04
C LYS A 61 -36.60 -9.08 11.27
N ASP A 62 -36.78 -10.40 11.19
CA ASP A 62 -37.30 -11.19 12.31
C ASP A 62 -36.27 -11.33 13.44
N ALA A 63 -34.99 -11.46 13.12
CA ALA A 63 -33.91 -11.58 14.11
C ALA A 63 -33.45 -10.23 14.69
N PHE A 64 -33.40 -9.19 13.85
CA PHE A 64 -32.85 -7.87 14.16
C PHE A 64 -33.74 -6.74 13.59
N PRO A 65 -34.92 -6.47 14.19
CA PRO A 65 -35.90 -5.52 13.65
C PRO A 65 -35.42 -4.08 13.46
N ASN A 66 -34.32 -3.69 14.12
CA ASN A 66 -33.73 -2.35 14.04
C ASN A 66 -32.58 -2.24 13.04
N ASP A 67 -32.08 -3.36 12.52
CA ASP A 67 -31.00 -3.35 11.54
C ASP A 67 -31.57 -3.03 10.14
N LEU A 68 -30.80 -2.29 9.35
CA LEU A 68 -31.16 -1.97 7.98
C LEU A 68 -30.58 -3.01 7.03
N VAL A 69 -31.21 -3.19 5.86
CA VAL A 69 -30.74 -4.08 4.81
C VAL A 69 -30.57 -3.27 3.52
N LEU A 70 -29.45 -3.47 2.83
CA LEU A 70 -29.12 -2.92 1.53
C LEU A 70 -28.81 -4.08 0.58
N GLY A 71 -29.61 -4.23 -0.46
CA GLY A 71 -29.41 -5.21 -1.55
C GLY A 71 -29.23 -4.54 -2.92
N GLU A 72 -28.96 -5.34 -3.95
CA GLU A 72 -28.82 -4.86 -5.35
C GLU A 72 -30.05 -4.07 -5.81
N GLU A 73 -31.26 -4.47 -5.40
CA GLU A 73 -32.53 -3.87 -5.82
C GLU A 73 -33.02 -2.75 -4.87
N SER A 74 -32.23 -2.39 -3.86
CA SER A 74 -32.59 -1.33 -2.92
C SER A 74 -32.52 0.05 -3.59
N ALA A 75 -33.65 0.76 -3.61
CA ALA A 75 -33.76 2.02 -4.35
C ALA A 75 -32.90 3.17 -3.78
N HIS A 76 -32.71 3.26 -2.46
CA HIS A 76 -32.00 4.38 -1.80
C HIS A 76 -31.28 3.92 -0.53
N PRO A 77 -30.05 4.41 -0.25
CA PRO A 77 -29.34 4.09 0.97
C PRO A 77 -29.89 4.91 2.16
N PRO A 78 -29.84 4.38 3.39
CA PRO A 78 -30.08 5.18 4.58
C PRO A 78 -28.96 6.22 4.77
N ALA A 79 -29.33 7.46 5.12
CA ALA A 79 -28.38 8.57 5.31
C ALA A 79 -27.34 8.31 6.42
N SER A 80 -27.69 7.49 7.40
CA SER A 80 -26.79 6.96 8.42
C SER A 80 -27.36 5.65 8.95
N ALA A 81 -26.58 4.58 8.95
CA ALA A 81 -26.98 3.31 9.54
C ALA A 81 -25.97 2.92 10.62
N GLU A 82 -26.44 2.76 11.86
CA GLU A 82 -25.61 2.18 12.92
C GLU A 82 -25.34 0.71 12.65
N SER A 83 -26.32 -0.02 12.12
CA SER A 83 -26.22 -1.45 11.75
C SER A 83 -26.86 -1.67 10.39
N LEU A 84 -26.07 -2.18 9.44
CA LEU A 84 -26.45 -2.37 8.04
C LEU A 84 -26.00 -3.74 7.55
N TRP A 85 -26.94 -4.52 7.03
CA TRP A 85 -26.65 -5.74 6.28
C TRP A 85 -26.56 -5.39 4.80
N VAL A 86 -25.48 -5.80 4.15
CA VAL A 86 -25.26 -5.57 2.72
C VAL A 86 -25.28 -6.92 2.03
N VAL A 87 -26.16 -7.10 1.05
CA VAL A 87 -26.55 -8.42 0.52
C VAL A 87 -26.46 -8.41 -1.00
N ASP A 88 -25.75 -9.39 -1.55
CA ASP A 88 -25.92 -9.83 -2.93
C ASP A 88 -26.60 -11.22 -2.91
N PRO A 89 -27.87 -11.31 -3.35
CA PRO A 89 -28.59 -12.58 -3.37
C PRO A 89 -27.97 -13.60 -4.33
N ILE A 90 -27.39 -13.15 -5.47
CA ILE A 90 -26.75 -14.02 -6.47
C ILE A 90 -25.60 -13.25 -7.17
N ASP A 91 -24.41 -13.27 -6.57
CA ASP A 91 -23.19 -12.82 -7.25
C ASP A 91 -22.82 -13.83 -8.34
N GLY A 92 -22.49 -13.32 -9.52
CA GLY A 92 -22.30 -14.12 -10.72
C GLY A 92 -23.60 -14.37 -11.49
N THR A 93 -24.56 -13.46 -11.41
CA THR A 93 -25.82 -13.41 -12.18
C THR A 93 -25.68 -13.84 -13.65
N ALA A 94 -24.61 -13.40 -14.33
CA ALA A 94 -24.35 -13.76 -15.73
C ALA A 94 -24.00 -15.24 -15.93
N ASN A 95 -23.26 -15.83 -14.99
CA ASN A 95 -22.97 -17.26 -14.94
C ASN A 95 -24.22 -18.04 -14.56
N TYR A 96 -24.93 -17.57 -13.54
CA TYR A 96 -26.19 -18.14 -13.07
C TYR A 96 -27.21 -18.26 -14.20
N ALA A 97 -27.47 -17.18 -14.94
CA ALA A 97 -28.38 -17.18 -16.10
C ALA A 97 -27.96 -18.19 -17.17
N ARG A 98 -26.65 -18.34 -17.43
CA ARG A 98 -26.10 -19.26 -18.45
C ARG A 98 -25.97 -20.71 -17.98
N GLY A 99 -26.20 -20.98 -16.71
CA GLY A 99 -26.05 -22.32 -16.12
C GLY A 99 -24.63 -22.74 -15.84
N ILE A 100 -23.74 -21.77 -15.69
CA ILE A 100 -22.39 -21.98 -15.20
C ILE A 100 -22.46 -22.04 -13.67
N THR A 101 -21.94 -23.10 -13.08
CA THR A 101 -21.98 -23.39 -11.64
C THR A 101 -20.96 -22.60 -10.82
N HIS A 102 -20.79 -21.31 -11.15
CA HIS A 102 -19.86 -20.39 -10.50
C HIS A 102 -20.61 -19.11 -10.12
N PHE A 103 -21.35 -19.21 -9.02
CA PHE A 103 -22.15 -18.15 -8.41
C PHE A 103 -22.21 -18.38 -6.89
N CYS A 104 -22.57 -17.35 -6.12
CA CYS A 104 -22.69 -17.45 -4.67
C CYS A 104 -23.71 -16.46 -4.10
N VAL A 105 -24.01 -16.63 -2.82
CA VAL A 105 -24.66 -15.59 -2.01
C VAL A 105 -23.59 -14.88 -1.20
N CYS A 106 -23.59 -13.55 -1.20
CA CYS A 106 -22.63 -12.72 -0.47
C CYS A 106 -23.37 -11.82 0.52
N ILE A 107 -23.01 -11.90 1.80
CA ILE A 107 -23.64 -11.08 2.85
C ILE A 107 -22.55 -10.51 3.75
N ALA A 108 -22.59 -9.20 3.98
CA ALA A 108 -21.76 -8.49 4.94
C ALA A 108 -22.64 -7.81 5.99
N TRP A 109 -22.11 -7.66 7.21
CA TRP A 109 -22.70 -6.80 8.23
C TRP A 109 -21.73 -5.67 8.57
N VAL A 110 -22.23 -4.45 8.47
CA VAL A 110 -21.52 -3.19 8.67
C VAL A 110 -22.09 -2.53 9.92
N HIS A 111 -21.22 -2.22 10.87
CA HIS A 111 -21.57 -1.49 12.08
C HIS A 111 -20.78 -0.18 12.14
N GLN A 112 -21.49 0.94 12.26
CA GLN A 112 -20.89 2.29 12.29
C GLN A 112 -19.91 2.54 11.12
N GLY A 113 -20.26 2.06 9.92
CA GLY A 113 -19.41 2.18 8.73
C GLY A 113 -18.25 1.18 8.65
N ILE A 114 -18.13 0.25 9.60
CA ILE A 114 -17.08 -0.76 9.59
C ILE A 114 -17.68 -2.13 9.28
N THR A 115 -17.15 -2.82 8.27
CA THR A 115 -17.51 -4.22 8.00
C THR A 115 -16.97 -5.10 9.13
N GLU A 116 -17.85 -5.66 9.94
CA GLU A 116 -17.51 -6.46 11.12
C GLU A 116 -17.63 -7.97 10.85
N LEU A 117 -18.60 -8.37 10.03
CA LEU A 117 -18.84 -9.77 9.64
C LEU A 117 -19.03 -9.89 8.13
N GLY A 118 -18.67 -11.05 7.57
CA GLY A 118 -18.93 -11.38 6.17
C GLY A 118 -19.08 -12.88 5.96
N ALA A 119 -19.94 -13.26 5.02
CA ALA A 119 -20.07 -14.64 4.56
C ALA A 119 -20.30 -14.70 3.05
N ILE A 120 -19.66 -15.67 2.41
CA ILE A 120 -19.81 -15.97 0.99
C ILE A 120 -20.10 -17.46 0.89
N TYR A 121 -21.19 -17.84 0.24
CA TYR A 121 -21.58 -19.26 0.13
C TYR A 121 -21.79 -19.66 -1.32
N ASN A 122 -20.95 -20.58 -1.80
CA ASN A 122 -21.20 -21.28 -3.06
C ASN A 122 -22.05 -22.53 -2.77
N PRO A 123 -23.34 -22.53 -3.15
CA PRO A 123 -24.22 -23.65 -2.80
C PRO A 123 -23.99 -24.89 -3.67
N VAL A 124 -23.31 -24.76 -4.82
CA VAL A 124 -22.99 -25.91 -5.68
C VAL A 124 -21.85 -26.72 -5.07
N SER A 125 -20.75 -26.06 -4.71
CA SER A 125 -19.58 -26.72 -4.10
C SER A 125 -19.70 -26.92 -2.59
N LYS A 126 -20.74 -26.36 -1.95
CA LYS A 126 -20.91 -26.33 -0.50
C LYS A 126 -19.70 -25.70 0.21
N GLU A 127 -19.16 -24.64 -0.39
CA GLU A 127 -18.06 -23.87 0.16
C GLU A 127 -18.62 -22.62 0.84
N LEU A 128 -18.59 -22.63 2.18
CA LEU A 128 -18.98 -21.52 3.02
C LEU A 128 -17.73 -20.82 3.53
N TYR A 129 -17.53 -19.58 3.10
CA TYR A 129 -16.50 -18.69 3.61
C TYR A 129 -17.11 -17.78 4.66
N GLN A 130 -16.46 -17.63 5.80
CA GLN A 130 -16.92 -16.78 6.91
C GLN A 130 -15.76 -15.94 7.41
N THR A 131 -16.05 -14.70 7.77
CA THR A 131 -15.05 -13.79 8.34
C THR A 131 -15.64 -12.97 9.47
N ARG A 132 -14.80 -12.72 10.46
CA ARG A 132 -15.04 -11.80 11.55
C ARG A 132 -13.80 -10.95 11.74
N ARG A 133 -14.00 -9.64 11.68
CA ARG A 133 -12.94 -8.64 11.78
C ARG A 133 -12.10 -8.82 13.05
N GLY A 134 -10.77 -8.86 12.90
CA GLY A 134 -9.80 -9.04 13.97
C GLY A 134 -9.81 -10.41 14.65
N HIS A 135 -10.46 -11.41 14.05
CA HIS A 135 -10.64 -12.72 14.67
C HIS A 135 -10.29 -13.87 13.73
N TYR A 136 -11.00 -14.03 12.63
CA TYR A 136 -10.83 -15.20 11.77
C TYR A 136 -11.28 -14.98 10.33
N ALA A 137 -10.67 -15.77 9.43
CA ALA A 137 -11.18 -16.13 8.11
C ALA A 137 -11.28 -17.65 8.03
N LEU A 138 -12.46 -18.18 7.68
CA LEU A 138 -12.75 -19.60 7.67
C LEU A 138 -13.37 -20.04 6.34
N LYS A 139 -13.09 -21.28 5.92
CA LYS A 139 -13.85 -22.03 4.92
C LYS A 139 -14.33 -23.32 5.57
N ASN A 140 -15.65 -23.53 5.60
CA ASN A 140 -16.26 -24.72 6.21
C ASN A 140 -15.68 -25.01 7.61
N ASP A 141 -15.64 -23.97 8.45
CA ASP A 141 -15.11 -24.00 9.82
C ASP A 141 -13.60 -24.30 9.94
N GLN A 142 -12.84 -24.25 8.84
CA GLN A 142 -11.37 -24.37 8.83
C GLN A 142 -10.69 -23.03 8.50
N PRO A 143 -9.60 -22.65 9.20
CA PRO A 143 -8.85 -21.42 8.90
C PRO A 143 -8.35 -21.32 7.46
N LEU A 144 -8.33 -20.10 6.94
CA LEU A 144 -7.81 -19.74 5.62
C LEU A 144 -6.58 -18.84 5.73
N HIS A 145 -5.70 -18.97 4.73
CA HIS A 145 -4.58 -18.06 4.54
C HIS A 145 -4.36 -17.80 3.05
N CYS A 146 -4.05 -16.56 2.69
CA CYS A 146 -3.59 -16.22 1.35
C CYS A 146 -2.24 -16.90 1.05
N ASN A 147 -1.94 -17.10 -0.24
CA ASN A 147 -0.65 -17.62 -0.67
C ASN A 147 0.51 -16.70 -0.26
N ALA A 148 1.65 -17.31 0.06
CA ALA A 148 2.92 -16.62 0.32
C ALA A 148 3.77 -16.48 -0.95
N ILE A 149 3.17 -15.93 -2.02
CA ILE A 149 3.83 -15.69 -3.30
C ILE A 149 4.45 -14.29 -3.35
N ASP A 150 5.65 -14.18 -3.90
CA ASP A 150 6.42 -12.95 -4.07
C ASP A 150 6.81 -12.65 -5.53
N ASP A 151 6.61 -13.61 -6.44
CA ASP A 151 6.92 -13.50 -7.86
C ASP A 151 5.66 -13.43 -8.72
N MET A 152 5.48 -12.31 -9.43
CA MET A 152 4.37 -12.11 -10.36
C MET A 152 4.35 -13.12 -11.52
N GLN A 153 5.49 -13.71 -11.90
CA GLN A 153 5.56 -14.68 -13.00
C GLN A 153 4.89 -16.02 -12.65
N GLN A 154 4.69 -16.29 -11.36
CA GLN A 154 4.02 -17.49 -10.88
C GLN A 154 2.56 -17.21 -10.49
N ALA A 155 2.14 -15.94 -10.51
CA ALA A 155 0.85 -15.51 -10.02
C ALA A 155 -0.29 -15.84 -10.99
N CYS A 156 -1.41 -16.32 -10.45
CA CYS A 156 -2.70 -16.38 -11.11
C CYS A 156 -3.61 -15.27 -10.57
N LEU A 157 -3.91 -14.30 -11.44
CA LEU A 157 -4.77 -13.15 -11.14
C LEU A 157 -6.11 -13.27 -11.86
N GLU A 158 -7.16 -12.82 -11.21
CA GLU A 158 -8.47 -12.66 -11.84
C GLU A 158 -8.79 -11.18 -12.09
N LEU A 159 -9.23 -10.87 -13.31
CA LEU A 159 -9.63 -9.52 -13.72
C LEU A 159 -11.13 -9.49 -14.01
N GLY A 160 -11.87 -8.82 -13.14
CA GLY A 160 -13.30 -8.58 -13.24
C GLY A 160 -13.64 -7.50 -14.28
N TRP A 161 -14.88 -7.54 -14.79
CA TRP A 161 -15.31 -6.69 -15.90
C TRP A 161 -16.43 -5.75 -15.47
N SER A 162 -16.21 -4.45 -15.71
CA SER A 162 -17.21 -3.41 -15.47
C SER A 162 -17.43 -2.56 -16.73
N SER A 163 -18.69 -2.33 -17.07
CA SER A 163 -19.10 -1.43 -18.16
C SER A 163 -18.95 0.05 -17.82
N ARG A 164 -18.66 0.39 -16.55
CA ARG A 164 -18.45 1.77 -16.07
C ARG A 164 -17.11 2.36 -16.49
N HIS A 165 -16.22 1.55 -17.09
CA HIS A 165 -14.93 1.97 -17.61
C HIS A 165 -14.78 1.65 -19.10
N SER A 166 -13.86 2.36 -19.76
CA SER A 166 -13.58 2.09 -21.18
C SER A 166 -12.95 0.71 -21.36
N GLN A 167 -13.29 0.05 -22.46
CA GLN A 167 -12.67 -1.24 -22.83
C GLN A 167 -11.14 -1.10 -22.92
N ARG A 168 -10.65 0.06 -23.37
CA ARG A 168 -9.23 0.37 -23.42
C ARG A 168 -8.59 0.30 -22.03
N ARG A 169 -9.21 0.89 -21.02
CA ARG A 169 -8.69 0.87 -19.65
C ARG A 169 -8.60 -0.55 -19.09
N TYR A 170 -9.61 -1.38 -19.35
CA TYR A 170 -9.60 -2.79 -18.98
C TYR A 170 -8.44 -3.55 -19.65
N LEU A 171 -8.24 -3.34 -20.96
CA LEU A 171 -7.14 -3.97 -21.70
C LEU A 171 -5.76 -3.48 -21.23
N ASP A 172 -5.61 -2.21 -20.86
CA ASP A 172 -4.36 -1.68 -20.33
C ASP A 172 -3.98 -2.34 -18.99
N VAL A 173 -4.96 -2.56 -18.10
CA VAL A 173 -4.73 -3.28 -16.82
C VAL A 173 -4.35 -4.74 -17.08
N MET A 174 -5.09 -5.42 -17.96
CA MET A 174 -4.79 -6.79 -18.35
C MET A 174 -3.38 -6.91 -18.93
N ALA A 175 -3.01 -6.03 -19.86
CA ALA A 175 -1.68 -6.01 -20.46
C ALA A 175 -0.58 -5.74 -19.42
N ALA A 176 -0.82 -4.84 -18.46
CA ALA A 176 0.13 -4.55 -17.39
C ALA A 176 0.40 -5.77 -16.49
N MET A 177 -0.63 -6.57 -16.20
CA MET A 177 -0.49 -7.82 -15.44
C MET A 177 0.23 -8.91 -16.24
N LEU A 178 -0.14 -9.10 -17.51
CA LEU A 178 0.50 -10.07 -18.41
C LEU A 178 1.98 -9.74 -18.64
N ASN A 179 2.32 -8.46 -18.80
CA ASN A 179 3.70 -8.00 -18.97
C ASN A 179 4.57 -8.22 -17.71
N GLN A 180 3.96 -8.42 -16.54
CA GLN A 180 4.65 -8.81 -15.31
C GLN A 180 4.77 -10.34 -15.16
N GLY A 181 4.26 -11.11 -16.12
CA GLY A 181 4.33 -12.57 -16.17
C GLY A 181 3.15 -13.30 -15.53
N ALA A 182 2.17 -12.59 -14.99
CA ALA A 182 1.02 -13.23 -14.34
C ALA A 182 0.08 -13.89 -15.36
N SER A 183 -0.50 -15.03 -14.99
CA SER A 183 -1.64 -15.59 -15.70
C SER A 183 -2.91 -14.82 -15.32
N VAL A 184 -3.60 -14.24 -16.30
CA VAL A 184 -4.84 -13.48 -16.07
C VAL A 184 -6.03 -14.30 -16.55
N ARG A 185 -7.05 -14.44 -15.69
CA ARG A 185 -8.31 -15.11 -16.00
C ARG A 185 -9.53 -14.25 -15.64
N ARG A 186 -10.72 -14.76 -15.95
CA ARG A 186 -12.01 -14.17 -15.60
C ARG A 186 -13.02 -15.26 -15.24
N GLY A 187 -13.50 -15.27 -14.00
CA GLY A 187 -14.44 -16.25 -13.46
C GLY A 187 -15.89 -15.77 -13.48
N GLY A 188 -16.13 -14.46 -13.38
CA GLY A 188 -17.45 -13.85 -13.55
C GLY A 188 -18.33 -13.86 -12.29
N SER A 189 -17.73 -14.03 -11.11
CA SER A 189 -18.32 -13.83 -9.77
C SER A 189 -17.25 -13.16 -8.90
N GLY A 190 -17.50 -11.91 -8.51
CA GLY A 190 -16.49 -11.10 -7.82
C GLY A 190 -16.29 -11.52 -6.36
N ALA A 191 -17.37 -11.90 -5.69
CA ALA A 191 -17.29 -12.41 -4.32
C ALA A 191 -16.54 -13.76 -4.28
N LEU A 192 -16.77 -14.67 -5.25
CA LEU A 192 -15.98 -15.91 -5.33
C LEU A 192 -14.52 -15.66 -5.68
N ALA A 193 -14.23 -14.68 -6.54
CA ALA A 193 -12.84 -14.32 -6.82
C ALA A 193 -12.12 -13.83 -5.55
N LEU A 194 -12.76 -12.99 -4.74
CA LEU A 194 -12.23 -12.55 -3.45
C LEU A 194 -12.06 -13.72 -2.46
N ALA A 195 -13.04 -14.62 -2.37
CA ALA A 195 -12.95 -15.82 -1.53
C ALA A 195 -11.79 -16.74 -1.94
N TRP A 196 -11.56 -16.89 -3.25
CA TRP A 196 -10.45 -17.66 -3.78
C TRP A 196 -9.08 -17.02 -3.54
N VAL A 197 -9.00 -15.68 -3.47
CA VAL A 197 -7.79 -14.99 -3.00
C VAL A 197 -7.53 -15.30 -1.52
N ALA A 198 -8.57 -15.24 -0.67
CA ALA A 198 -8.44 -15.55 0.75
C ALA A 198 -8.02 -17.01 1.02
N GLU A 199 -8.47 -17.95 0.18
CA GLU A 199 -8.08 -19.37 0.25
C GLU A 199 -6.69 -19.66 -0.32
N GLY A 200 -6.13 -18.77 -1.15
CA GLY A 200 -4.92 -19.06 -1.93
C GLY A 200 -5.17 -19.91 -3.19
N ARG A 201 -6.42 -20.01 -3.66
CA ARG A 201 -6.74 -20.59 -4.99
C ARG A 201 -6.41 -19.63 -6.13
N THR A 202 -6.33 -18.34 -5.81
CA THR A 202 -5.75 -17.27 -6.64
C THR A 202 -4.84 -16.41 -5.83
N ASP A 203 -3.92 -15.75 -6.53
CA ASP A 203 -2.95 -14.86 -5.90
C ASP A 203 -3.46 -13.41 -5.88
N GLY A 204 -4.46 -13.07 -6.69
CA GLY A 204 -5.12 -11.77 -6.60
C GLY A 204 -6.33 -11.63 -7.50
N TYR A 205 -7.08 -10.56 -7.25
CA TYR A 205 -8.26 -10.15 -7.96
C TYR A 205 -8.29 -8.63 -8.09
N VAL A 206 -8.68 -8.16 -9.27
CA VAL A 206 -8.86 -6.75 -9.58
C VAL A 206 -10.16 -6.56 -10.33
N GLU A 207 -10.93 -5.54 -9.97
CA GLU A 207 -12.03 -5.06 -10.77
C GLU A 207 -12.11 -3.53 -10.69
N LEU A 208 -12.25 -2.88 -11.85
CA LEU A 208 -12.17 -1.43 -11.93
C LEU A 208 -13.35 -0.73 -11.22
N HIS A 209 -14.48 -1.41 -11.08
CA HIS A 209 -15.63 -0.93 -10.32
C HIS A 209 -16.54 -2.10 -9.94
N MET A 210 -16.79 -2.27 -8.65
CA MET A 210 -17.78 -3.20 -8.08
C MET A 210 -18.70 -2.47 -7.12
N ASN A 211 -19.93 -2.96 -6.95
CA ASN A 211 -20.79 -2.46 -5.90
C ASN A 211 -20.37 -3.05 -4.54
N ALA A 212 -20.84 -2.46 -3.44
CA ALA A 212 -20.43 -2.90 -2.10
C ALA A 212 -20.97 -4.29 -1.73
N TRP A 213 -22.17 -4.65 -2.20
CA TRP A 213 -22.73 -6.00 -1.99
C TRP A 213 -21.89 -7.10 -2.64
N ASP A 214 -21.24 -6.79 -3.77
CA ASP A 214 -20.35 -7.73 -4.47
C ASP A 214 -19.01 -7.95 -3.74
N CYS A 215 -18.54 -6.99 -2.93
CA CYS A 215 -17.15 -6.98 -2.46
C CYS A 215 -16.91 -6.88 -0.95
N LEU A 216 -17.84 -6.35 -0.14
CA LEU A 216 -17.56 -6.07 1.28
C LEU A 216 -17.16 -7.30 2.09
N ALA A 217 -17.91 -8.40 1.97
CA ALA A 217 -17.60 -9.64 2.69
C ALA A 217 -16.26 -10.22 2.23
N GLY A 218 -15.99 -10.19 0.91
CA GLY A 218 -14.77 -10.73 0.32
C GLY A 218 -13.52 -9.92 0.67
N LEU A 219 -13.61 -8.59 0.69
CA LEU A 219 -12.51 -7.72 1.09
C LEU A 219 -12.11 -7.93 2.56
N LEU A 220 -13.10 -8.03 3.46
CA LEU A 220 -12.84 -8.36 4.87
C LEU A 220 -12.21 -9.76 4.99
N LEU A 221 -12.75 -10.75 4.27
CA LEU A 221 -12.25 -12.12 4.26
C LEU A 221 -10.78 -12.21 3.84
N VAL A 222 -10.38 -11.50 2.78
CA VAL A 222 -8.99 -11.46 2.31
C VAL A 222 -8.05 -10.85 3.36
N ARG A 223 -8.47 -9.77 4.04
CA ARG A 223 -7.66 -9.16 5.11
C ARG A 223 -7.42 -10.10 6.28
N GLU A 224 -8.48 -10.74 6.76
CA GLU A 224 -8.39 -11.68 7.88
C GLU A 224 -7.60 -12.95 7.50
N ALA A 225 -7.55 -13.30 6.22
CA ALA A 225 -6.69 -14.38 5.70
C ALA A 225 -5.22 -13.96 5.47
N GLY A 226 -4.84 -12.71 5.80
CA GLY A 226 -3.47 -12.20 5.66
C GLY A 226 -3.12 -11.61 4.29
N GLY A 227 -4.10 -11.41 3.43
CA GLY A 227 -3.95 -10.69 2.15
C GLY A 227 -3.97 -9.17 2.32
N GLN A 228 -3.70 -8.46 1.23
CA GLN A 228 -3.81 -7.00 1.15
C GLN A 228 -4.88 -6.61 0.15
N THR A 229 -5.59 -5.52 0.42
CA THR A 229 -6.68 -5.04 -0.42
C THR A 229 -6.53 -3.57 -0.77
N GLY A 230 -7.30 -3.11 -1.76
CA GLY A 230 -7.65 -1.69 -1.91
C GLY A 230 -8.65 -1.22 -0.84
N PRO A 231 -9.14 0.03 -0.95
CA PRO A 231 -10.03 0.64 0.04
C PRO A 231 -11.29 -0.18 0.29
N ILE A 232 -11.63 -0.40 1.56
CA ILE A 232 -12.95 -0.89 1.93
C ILE A 232 -13.87 0.32 2.12
N PRO A 233 -15.03 0.39 1.44
CA PRO A 233 -15.97 1.48 1.65
C PRO A 233 -16.45 1.51 3.09
N GLY A 234 -16.26 2.64 3.77
CA GLY A 234 -16.64 2.82 5.17
C GLY A 234 -17.69 3.90 5.43
N ASP A 235 -18.10 4.64 4.39
CA ASP A 235 -19.16 5.64 4.45
C ASP A 235 -20.31 5.27 3.52
N ALA A 236 -21.47 5.90 3.72
CA ALA A 236 -22.66 5.65 2.92
C ALA A 236 -22.41 5.92 1.42
N ALA A 237 -21.54 6.89 1.10
CA ALA A 237 -21.19 7.22 -0.28
C ALA A 237 -20.37 6.10 -0.95
N GLY A 238 -19.39 5.53 -0.26
CA GLY A 238 -18.57 4.42 -0.76
C GLY A 238 -19.36 3.12 -0.86
N ILE A 239 -20.25 2.86 0.10
CA ILE A 239 -21.12 1.68 0.06
C ILE A 239 -22.10 1.75 -1.13
N PHE A 240 -22.59 2.95 -1.48
CA PHE A 240 -23.60 3.10 -2.53
C PHE A 240 -23.02 3.24 -3.95
N ASN A 241 -21.96 4.03 -4.13
CA ASN A 241 -21.45 4.35 -5.47
C ASN A 241 -20.59 3.23 -6.06
N GLY A 242 -20.21 2.24 -5.25
CA GLY A 242 -19.23 1.22 -5.60
C GLY A 242 -17.83 1.80 -5.79
N LEU A 243 -16.84 0.93 -5.74
CA LEU A 243 -15.42 1.31 -5.73
C LEU A 243 -14.61 0.44 -6.68
N PRO A 244 -13.42 0.89 -7.12
CA PRO A 244 -12.41 -0.01 -7.63
C PRO A 244 -11.97 -1.01 -6.54
N VAL A 245 -11.90 -2.29 -6.89
CA VAL A 245 -11.54 -3.39 -6.00
C VAL A 245 -10.18 -3.96 -6.39
N LEU A 246 -9.36 -4.18 -5.38
CA LEU A 246 -8.10 -4.92 -5.46
C LEU A 246 -8.00 -5.81 -4.23
N ALA A 247 -7.62 -7.06 -4.42
CA ALA A 247 -7.25 -7.99 -3.36
C ALA A 247 -6.09 -8.85 -3.85
N ALA A 248 -5.06 -9.07 -3.05
CA ALA A 248 -3.91 -9.85 -3.46
C ALA A 248 -3.17 -10.47 -2.27
N ALA A 249 -2.46 -11.56 -2.56
CA ALA A 249 -1.42 -12.10 -1.68
C ALA A 249 -0.38 -11.02 -1.34
N PRO A 250 0.13 -11.00 -0.09
CA PRO A 250 0.90 -9.87 0.43
C PRO A 250 2.20 -9.60 -0.34
N GLY A 251 2.88 -10.63 -0.87
CA GLY A 251 4.14 -10.47 -1.59
C GLY A 251 3.99 -9.82 -2.98
N ILE A 252 2.81 -9.92 -3.60
CA ILE A 252 2.56 -9.36 -4.94
C ILE A 252 1.61 -8.16 -4.96
N ALA A 253 0.97 -7.82 -3.84
CA ALA A 253 -0.05 -6.78 -3.75
C ALA A 253 0.41 -5.41 -4.30
N ALA A 254 1.65 -5.00 -4.02
CA ALA A 254 2.20 -3.75 -4.55
C ALA A 254 2.34 -3.76 -6.08
N SER A 255 2.67 -4.91 -6.67
CA SER A 255 2.79 -5.10 -8.11
C SER A 255 1.42 -5.07 -8.79
N VAL A 256 0.43 -5.73 -8.18
CA VAL A 256 -0.98 -5.68 -8.61
C VAL A 256 -1.54 -4.26 -8.53
N ALA A 257 -1.22 -3.50 -7.49
CA ALA A 257 -1.63 -2.11 -7.34
C ALA A 257 -1.03 -1.20 -8.43
N ARG A 258 0.26 -1.38 -8.76
CA ARG A 258 0.88 -0.65 -9.88
C ARG A 258 0.28 -1.02 -11.22
N ALA A 259 -0.01 -2.31 -11.47
CA ALA A 259 -0.61 -2.77 -12.72
C ALA A 259 -2.03 -2.23 -12.92
N SER A 260 -2.83 -2.27 -11.86
CA SER A 260 -4.23 -1.84 -11.88
C SER A 260 -4.39 -0.33 -11.77
N GLY A 261 -3.44 0.39 -11.16
CA GLY A 261 -3.60 1.79 -10.77
C GLY A 261 -4.60 1.99 -9.62
N ILE A 262 -4.99 0.92 -8.93
CA ILE A 262 -5.82 0.97 -7.72
C ILE A 262 -4.89 0.99 -6.51
N PRO A 263 -4.99 1.98 -5.62
CA PRO A 263 -4.12 2.03 -4.44
C PRO A 263 -4.42 0.85 -3.51
N LEU A 264 -3.39 0.34 -2.84
CA LEU A 264 -3.59 -0.49 -1.66
C LEU A 264 -4.18 0.39 -0.56
N ASP A 265 -5.19 -0.13 0.12
CA ASP A 265 -5.59 0.37 1.42
C ASP A 265 -4.61 -0.24 2.40
N ILE A 266 -3.55 0.52 2.63
CA ILE A 266 -2.61 0.25 3.69
C ILE A 266 -3.46 0.25 4.95
N PRO A 267 -3.68 -0.91 5.61
CA PRO A 267 -4.59 -0.97 6.72
C PRO A 267 -4.17 0.08 7.74
N ALA A 268 -5.09 0.95 8.10
CA ALA A 268 -5.09 1.54 9.42
C ALA A 268 -5.29 0.38 10.41
N VAL A 269 -4.22 -0.37 10.67
CA VAL A 269 -4.10 -1.07 11.94
C VAL A 269 -4.39 0.00 12.99
N PRO A 270 -5.27 -0.23 13.98
CA PRO A 270 -5.11 0.49 15.23
C PRO A 270 -3.78 0.00 15.83
N LEU A 271 -2.67 0.50 15.28
CA LEU A 271 -1.55 0.85 16.14
C LEU A 271 -2.16 1.76 17.21
N PRO A 272 -1.70 1.68 18.47
CA PRO A 272 -2.10 2.67 19.46
C PRO A 272 -2.04 4.02 18.76
N THR A 273 -3.18 4.71 18.71
CA THR A 273 -3.28 6.01 18.08
C THR A 273 -2.09 6.83 18.55
N LEU A 274 -1.44 7.48 17.58
CA LEU A 274 -0.25 8.35 17.65
C LEU A 274 0.98 7.76 16.93
N THR A 275 1.00 7.76 15.59
CA THR A 275 2.13 8.46 14.95
C THR A 275 1.73 9.91 14.92
N THR A 276 1.97 10.59 16.04
CA THR A 276 1.99 12.04 16.07
C THR A 276 2.92 12.48 14.93
N HIS A 277 2.36 13.10 13.90
CA HIS A 277 3.19 13.69 12.85
C HIS A 277 3.86 14.91 13.46
N TYR A 278 5.11 14.77 13.90
CA TYR A 278 5.87 15.86 14.50
C TYR A 278 6.32 16.82 13.38
N PRO A 279 5.69 18.00 13.23
CA PRO A 279 6.09 18.96 12.21
C PRO A 279 7.54 19.37 12.46
N ARG A 280 8.30 19.53 11.38
CA ARG A 280 9.71 19.91 11.43
C ARG A 280 10.06 20.77 10.23
N PRO A 281 11.10 21.62 10.34
CA PRO A 281 11.56 22.41 9.22
C PRO A 281 11.85 21.54 7.98
N PRO A 282 11.60 22.05 6.75
CA PRO A 282 11.97 21.35 5.52
C PRO A 282 13.46 21.03 5.44
N LEU A 283 14.30 21.92 5.97
CA LEU A 283 15.74 21.77 6.20
C LEU A 283 16.06 22.08 7.66
N SER A 284 16.88 21.26 8.30
CA SER A 284 17.40 21.49 9.64
C SER A 284 18.91 21.66 9.55
N LEU A 285 19.45 22.77 10.07
CA LEU A 285 20.87 22.90 10.36
C LEU A 285 21.23 21.90 11.46
N ILE A 286 22.18 21.02 11.21
CA ILE A 286 22.61 20.00 12.16
C ILE A 286 23.89 20.42 12.87
N VAL A 287 24.87 20.92 12.12
CA VAL A 287 26.08 21.51 12.69
C VAL A 287 26.48 22.71 11.86
N SER A 288 26.67 23.85 12.53
CA SER A 288 27.30 25.03 11.94
C SER A 288 28.81 24.93 12.01
N ASP A 289 29.51 25.44 11.00
CA ASP A 289 30.98 25.53 10.98
C ASP A 289 31.66 24.21 11.38
N PHE A 290 31.34 23.15 10.63
CA PHE A 290 31.77 21.80 10.98
C PHE A 290 33.32 21.71 10.98
N PRO A 291 33.95 21.33 12.11
CA PRO A 291 35.38 21.53 12.32
C PRO A 291 36.29 20.90 11.25
N GLY A 292 37.12 21.75 10.65
CA GLY A 292 38.10 21.39 9.62
C GLY A 292 37.49 21.03 8.26
N TRP A 293 36.24 21.45 8.03
CA TRP A 293 35.57 21.42 6.73
C TRP A 293 35.04 22.80 6.30
N ASP A 294 34.84 23.73 7.23
CA ASP A 294 34.35 25.10 7.00
C ASP A 294 33.02 25.11 6.21
N VAL A 295 32.08 24.26 6.62
CA VAL A 295 30.74 24.13 6.05
C VAL A 295 29.72 23.91 7.14
N ASP A 296 28.50 24.35 6.87
CA ASP A 296 27.34 23.91 7.63
C ASP A 296 26.80 22.59 7.05
N ILE A 297 26.37 21.68 7.92
CA ILE A 297 25.74 20.41 7.56
C ILE A 297 24.25 20.51 7.83
N TYR A 298 23.44 20.28 6.79
CA TYR A 298 21.99 20.27 6.86
C TYR A 298 21.42 18.87 6.60
N ILE A 299 20.27 18.57 7.22
CA ILE A 299 19.41 17.43 6.86
C ILE A 299 18.05 17.92 6.40
N GLY A 300 17.54 17.34 5.32
CA GLY A 300 16.27 17.72 4.73
C GLY A 300 15.38 16.55 4.30
N GLY A 301 14.08 16.83 4.21
CA GLY A 301 13.09 15.97 3.55
C GLY A 301 12.92 16.32 2.07
N SER A 302 11.99 15.65 1.38
CA SER A 302 11.67 15.92 -0.03
C SER A 302 11.18 17.35 -0.27
N SER A 303 10.44 17.94 0.67
CA SER A 303 9.97 19.33 0.56
C SER A 303 11.11 20.35 0.61
N GLY A 304 12.13 20.12 1.45
CA GLY A 304 13.26 21.04 1.59
C GLY A 304 14.24 20.96 0.43
N VAL A 305 14.58 19.74 0.01
CA VAL A 305 15.51 19.55 -1.10
C VAL A 305 14.94 20.06 -2.43
N CYS A 306 13.63 19.97 -2.68
CA CYS A 306 13.05 20.46 -3.93
C CYS A 306 12.85 21.99 -3.99
N ASP A 307 13.16 22.72 -2.91
CA ASP A 307 12.98 24.17 -2.83
C ASP A 307 14.29 24.91 -3.14
N ALA A 308 14.45 25.32 -4.41
CA ALA A 308 15.64 26.02 -4.87
C ALA A 308 15.89 27.36 -4.15
N ALA A 309 14.83 28.06 -3.72
CA ALA A 309 14.96 29.32 -3.00
C ALA A 309 15.52 29.08 -1.59
N LEU A 310 15.01 28.05 -0.92
CA LEU A 310 15.49 27.64 0.40
C LEU A 310 16.93 27.13 0.35
N LEU A 311 17.32 26.39 -0.70
CA LEU A 311 18.71 25.99 -0.89
C LEU A 311 19.64 27.20 -1.08
N ALA A 312 19.22 28.19 -1.85
CA ALA A 312 20.00 29.41 -2.07
C ALA A 312 20.12 30.25 -0.78
N GLU A 313 19.05 30.33 0.02
CA GLU A 313 19.04 31.03 1.32
C GLU A 313 20.09 30.46 2.28
N HIS A 314 20.25 29.14 2.32
CA HIS A 314 21.22 28.45 3.18
C HIS A 314 22.58 28.19 2.52
N ASP A 315 22.83 28.79 1.36
CA ASP A 315 24.04 28.62 0.56
C ASP A 315 24.38 27.14 0.25
N ILE A 316 23.36 26.30 0.04
CA ILE A 316 23.56 24.87 -0.26
C ILE A 316 24.13 24.71 -1.67
N GLY A 317 25.38 24.22 -1.75
CA GLY A 317 26.07 23.95 -3.02
C GLY A 317 26.26 22.46 -3.30
N ILE A 318 26.11 21.60 -2.29
CA ILE A 318 26.22 20.14 -2.37
C ILE A 318 24.95 19.50 -1.83
N VAL A 319 24.39 18.56 -2.59
CA VAL A 319 23.26 17.73 -2.16
C VAL A 319 23.64 16.25 -2.26
N ILE A 320 23.43 15.50 -1.16
CA ILE A 320 23.58 14.05 -1.12
C ILE A 320 22.22 13.42 -0.84
N ASN A 321 21.65 12.82 -1.88
CA ASN A 321 20.41 12.08 -1.78
C ASN A 321 20.65 10.63 -1.37
N CYS A 322 20.21 10.31 -0.16
CA CYS A 322 20.32 8.98 0.42
C CYS A 322 19.14 8.07 0.04
N ALA A 323 18.10 8.55 -0.64
CA ALA A 323 16.94 7.75 -0.98
C ALA A 323 17.05 7.10 -2.35
N VAL A 324 16.84 5.79 -2.43
CA VAL A 324 16.82 5.06 -3.71
C VAL A 324 15.65 5.50 -4.61
N ASN A 325 14.49 5.80 -4.01
CA ASN A 325 13.21 6.06 -4.66
C ASN A 325 12.82 7.55 -4.66
N LEU A 326 13.81 8.43 -4.68
CA LEU A 326 13.63 9.87 -4.82
C LEU A 326 14.68 10.37 -5.81
N ASP A 327 14.21 10.91 -6.92
CA ASP A 327 15.03 11.59 -7.92
C ASP A 327 14.57 13.04 -8.02
N ILE A 328 15.54 13.94 -8.17
CA ILE A 328 15.31 15.39 -8.17
C ILE A 328 16.03 15.92 -9.40
N ASP A 329 15.23 16.42 -10.34
CA ASP A 329 15.75 17.04 -11.55
C ASP A 329 16.18 18.48 -11.23
N TRP A 330 17.50 18.70 -11.26
CA TRP A 330 18.12 19.99 -10.99
C TRP A 330 18.51 20.75 -12.25
N VAL A 331 18.20 20.23 -13.44
CA VAL A 331 18.66 20.79 -14.71
C VAL A 331 18.10 22.21 -14.89
N THR A 332 18.98 23.22 -14.81
CA THR A 332 18.62 24.64 -15.01
C THR A 332 18.84 25.09 -16.44
N THR A 333 19.72 24.41 -17.18
CA THR A 333 19.97 24.68 -18.59
C THR A 333 20.02 23.36 -19.34
N PRO A 334 18.88 22.92 -19.91
CA PRO A 334 18.83 21.71 -20.70
C PRO A 334 19.76 21.78 -21.92
N GLU A 335 20.48 20.70 -22.19
CA GLU A 335 21.29 20.54 -23.40
C GLU A 335 20.39 19.98 -24.52
N ASP A 336 20.09 20.83 -25.52
CA ASP A 336 19.21 20.59 -26.69
C ASP A 336 17.73 20.27 -26.36
N PRO A 337 16.75 20.62 -27.21
CA PRO A 337 15.40 20.11 -27.09
C PRO A 337 15.40 18.64 -27.53
N ALA A 338 15.66 17.76 -26.57
CA ALA A 338 15.57 16.32 -26.77
C ALA A 338 14.13 15.94 -27.21
N ALA A 339 14.02 14.91 -28.06
CA ALA A 339 12.73 14.38 -28.49
C ALA A 339 11.80 14.12 -27.28
N ALA A 340 10.48 14.25 -27.45
CA ALA A 340 9.49 14.23 -26.36
C ALA A 340 9.48 12.97 -25.45
N HIS A 341 10.20 11.92 -25.83
CA HIS A 341 10.36 10.69 -25.03
C HIS A 341 11.62 10.70 -24.15
N LEU A 342 12.45 11.74 -24.21
CA LEU A 342 13.70 11.86 -23.48
C LEU A 342 13.54 12.80 -22.27
N LEU A 343 14.21 12.47 -21.18
CA LEU A 343 14.28 13.32 -19.99
C LEU A 343 15.23 14.51 -20.24
N ASN A 344 14.98 15.61 -19.52
CA ASN A 344 15.89 16.74 -19.51
C ASN A 344 17.24 16.34 -18.89
N HIS A 345 18.33 16.83 -19.47
CA HIS A 345 19.69 16.65 -18.96
C HIS A 345 20.48 17.93 -19.23
N GLY A 346 21.47 18.23 -18.40
CA GLY A 346 22.28 19.44 -18.51
C GLY A 346 22.85 19.90 -17.16
N SER A 347 23.37 21.12 -17.11
CA SER A 347 23.95 21.66 -15.87
C SER A 347 22.86 21.99 -14.85
N GLY A 348 23.07 21.55 -13.60
CA GLY A 348 22.16 21.85 -12.49
C GLY A 348 22.67 22.92 -11.53
N ALA A 349 21.76 23.39 -10.66
CA ALA A 349 22.01 24.47 -9.69
C ALA A 349 22.93 24.05 -8.52
N VAL A 350 23.07 22.75 -8.25
CA VAL A 350 23.86 22.19 -7.15
C VAL A 350 24.69 21.02 -7.63
N ARG A 351 25.77 20.69 -6.91
CA ARG A 351 26.47 19.41 -7.11
C ARG A 351 25.67 18.31 -6.43
N TYR A 352 25.07 17.44 -7.23
CA TYR A 352 24.13 16.44 -6.75
C TYR A 352 24.75 15.03 -6.81
N TYR A 353 24.69 14.32 -5.69
CA TYR A 353 25.19 12.96 -5.54
C TYR A 353 24.09 12.05 -4.97
N LYS A 354 24.12 10.76 -5.32
CA LYS A 354 23.13 9.78 -4.86
C LYS A 354 23.83 8.49 -4.42
N ILE A 355 23.47 7.99 -3.23
CA ILE A 355 23.96 6.70 -2.70
C ILE A 355 22.84 5.66 -2.58
N GLY A 356 21.56 6.07 -2.63
CA GLY A 356 20.43 5.16 -2.84
C GLY A 356 20.21 4.10 -1.75
N LEU A 357 20.13 4.50 -0.48
CA LEU A 357 19.89 3.61 0.66
C LEU A 357 18.39 3.28 0.84
N ILE A 358 18.12 2.14 1.47
CA ILE A 358 16.78 1.68 1.90
C ILE A 358 16.65 1.60 3.44
N ASP A 359 15.43 1.81 3.93
CA ASP A 359 15.06 1.64 5.35
C ASP A 359 14.59 0.19 5.56
N GLY A 360 15.55 -0.74 5.73
CA GLY A 360 15.28 -2.17 5.87
C GLY A 360 16.55 -3.01 5.74
N ASP A 361 16.40 -4.33 5.72
CA ASP A 361 17.47 -5.24 5.33
C ASP A 361 17.60 -5.23 3.79
N GLY A 362 18.83 -5.27 3.27
CA GLY A 362 19.10 -5.31 1.83
C GLY A 362 20.09 -4.27 1.30
N ASN A 363 20.50 -3.28 2.10
CA ASN A 363 21.70 -2.50 1.76
C ASN A 363 22.93 -3.42 1.88
N ALA A 364 23.84 -3.35 0.90
CA ALA A 364 25.12 -4.05 1.04
C ALA A 364 25.94 -3.44 2.20
N PRO A 365 26.79 -4.23 2.88
CA PRO A 365 27.55 -3.79 4.06
C PRO A 365 28.40 -2.52 3.85
N GLU A 366 28.81 -2.26 2.62
CA GLU A 366 29.69 -1.16 2.22
C GLU A 366 28.91 0.11 1.83
N MET A 367 27.59 0.05 1.62
CA MET A 367 26.85 1.18 1.04
C MET A 367 26.87 2.43 1.92
N LEU A 368 26.76 2.28 3.24
CA LEU A 368 26.79 3.44 4.14
C LEU A 368 28.22 4.01 4.25
N HIS A 369 29.23 3.14 4.21
CA HIS A 369 30.64 3.54 4.17
C HIS A 369 31.00 4.27 2.86
N ALA A 370 30.47 3.80 1.73
CA ALA A 370 30.54 4.51 0.45
C ALA A 370 29.82 5.86 0.52
N GLY A 371 28.68 5.95 1.23
CA GLY A 371 28.02 7.22 1.52
C GLY A 371 28.92 8.19 2.30
N TYR A 372 29.65 7.70 3.31
CA TYR A 372 30.63 8.49 4.06
C TYR A 372 31.73 9.03 3.14
N TYR A 373 32.33 8.17 2.31
CA TYR A 373 33.34 8.61 1.34
C TYR A 373 32.80 9.55 0.28
N LEU A 374 31.55 9.38 -0.15
CA LEU A 374 30.88 10.28 -1.09
C LEU A 374 30.75 11.68 -0.48
N MET A 375 30.35 11.77 0.78
CA MET A 375 30.25 13.02 1.53
C MET A 375 31.62 13.69 1.70
N ARG A 376 32.62 12.93 2.14
CA ARG A 376 34.00 13.40 2.26
C ARG A 376 34.56 13.90 0.93
N SER A 377 34.42 13.11 -0.13
CA SER A 377 34.93 13.44 -1.46
C SER A 377 34.26 14.65 -2.07
N ALA A 378 32.94 14.82 -1.87
CA ALA A 378 32.21 15.99 -2.36
C ALA A 378 32.71 17.30 -1.74
N LEU A 379 33.13 17.26 -0.46
CA LEU A 379 33.70 18.39 0.26
C LEU A 379 35.16 18.68 -0.12
N GLN A 380 35.96 17.64 -0.40
CA GLN A 380 37.36 17.77 -0.84
C GLN A 380 37.50 18.13 -2.33
N GLN A 381 36.47 17.86 -3.14
CA GLN A 381 36.54 18.05 -4.59
C GLN A 381 36.84 19.52 -4.95
N GLN A 382 37.94 19.70 -5.69
CA GLN A 382 38.31 20.99 -6.28
C GLN A 382 37.78 21.08 -7.72
N ILE A 383 36.99 22.11 -8.01
CA ILE A 383 36.45 22.35 -9.34
C ILE A 383 37.43 23.21 -10.13
N PRO A 384 37.96 22.75 -11.29
CA PRO A 384 38.88 23.54 -12.08
C PRO A 384 38.18 24.74 -12.73
N ASP A 385 38.93 25.80 -12.98
CA ASP A 385 38.43 26.96 -13.73
C ASP A 385 38.24 26.62 -15.22
N LYS A 386 37.09 26.04 -15.56
CA LYS A 386 36.67 25.72 -16.93
C LYS A 386 35.24 26.16 -17.19
N PRO A 387 34.88 26.65 -18.39
CA PRO A 387 33.51 27.08 -18.72
C PRO A 387 32.45 25.98 -18.59
N SER A 388 32.83 24.71 -18.78
CA SER A 388 31.93 23.56 -18.64
C SER A 388 31.46 23.33 -17.20
N TYR A 389 32.20 23.80 -16.19
CA TYR A 389 31.80 23.73 -14.79
C TYR A 389 31.22 25.06 -14.33
N ARG A 390 29.91 25.20 -14.49
CA ARG A 390 29.17 26.44 -14.20
C ARG A 390 28.98 26.67 -12.70
N ASN A 391 28.68 25.61 -11.94
CA ASN A 391 28.59 25.71 -10.49
C ASN A 391 29.92 25.32 -9.83
N ARG A 392 30.66 26.33 -9.40
CA ARG A 392 32.01 26.20 -8.81
C ARG A 392 32.03 26.46 -7.32
N LYS A 393 31.00 27.11 -6.79
CA LYS A 393 30.93 27.44 -5.37
C LYS A 393 30.74 26.14 -4.60
N ARG A 394 31.54 25.93 -3.55
CA ARG A 394 31.40 24.73 -2.72
C ARG A 394 30.04 24.72 -2.02
N GLY A 395 29.72 25.83 -1.37
CA GLY A 395 28.53 26.00 -0.52
C GLY A 395 28.53 25.06 0.68
N ASN A 396 27.43 25.11 1.41
CA ASN A 396 27.07 24.20 2.48
C ASN A 396 26.54 22.87 1.91
N ILE A 397 26.47 21.86 2.76
CA ILE A 397 26.07 20.50 2.38
C ILE A 397 24.70 20.13 2.94
N LEU A 398 23.84 19.61 2.08
CA LEU A 398 22.56 19.03 2.45
C LEU A 398 22.58 17.52 2.22
N VAL A 399 22.27 16.76 3.27
CA VAL A 399 22.02 15.32 3.18
C VAL A 399 20.54 15.06 3.32
N ASN A 400 19.89 14.53 2.28
CA ASN A 400 18.44 14.34 2.27
C ASN A 400 18.04 12.88 2.09
N CYS A 401 16.84 12.56 2.56
CA CYS A 401 16.06 11.41 2.11
C CYS A 401 14.59 11.84 2.07
N ARG A 402 13.63 10.92 1.87
CA ARG A 402 12.21 11.30 1.73
C ARG A 402 11.69 12.12 2.94
N GLY A 403 11.90 11.63 4.16
CA GLY A 403 11.51 12.33 5.40
C GLY A 403 12.65 13.05 6.12
N GLY A 404 13.89 12.85 5.69
CA GLY A 404 15.08 13.35 6.40
C GLY A 404 15.21 12.82 7.82
N ARG A 405 14.84 11.56 8.08
CA ARG A 405 14.71 11.02 9.46
C ARG A 405 15.55 9.78 9.78
N SER A 406 15.97 9.01 8.77
CA SER A 406 16.63 7.72 8.99
C SER A 406 17.94 7.64 8.21
N ARG A 407 17.89 7.38 6.90
CA ARG A 407 19.10 7.29 6.04
C ARG A 407 20.05 8.49 6.13
N SER A 408 19.51 9.70 5.99
CA SER A 408 20.31 10.93 6.11
C SER A 408 20.86 11.12 7.52
N VAL A 409 20.12 10.71 8.55
CA VAL A 409 20.54 10.78 9.97
C VAL A 409 21.69 9.82 10.22
N ALA A 410 21.58 8.57 9.77
CA ALA A 410 22.66 7.59 9.88
C ALA A 410 23.94 8.06 9.18
N LEU A 411 23.81 8.59 7.95
CA LEU A 411 24.98 9.05 7.18
C LEU A 411 25.65 10.26 7.84
N VAL A 412 24.88 11.26 8.26
CA VAL A 412 25.43 12.47 8.89
C VAL A 412 26.05 12.14 10.25
N ALA A 413 25.41 11.31 11.08
CA ALA A 413 25.97 10.91 12.37
C ALA A 413 27.27 10.11 12.21
N LEU A 414 27.33 9.19 11.23
CA LEU A 414 28.55 8.46 10.89
C LEU A 414 29.67 9.43 10.48
N PHE A 415 29.37 10.39 9.61
CA PHE A 415 30.33 11.39 9.17
C PHE A 415 30.85 12.26 10.34
N MET A 416 29.94 12.75 11.19
CA MET A 416 30.28 13.54 12.38
C MET A 416 31.22 12.80 13.32
N HIS A 417 30.89 11.54 13.63
CA HIS A 417 31.70 10.69 14.51
C HIS A 417 33.10 10.42 13.93
N LEU A 418 33.19 10.05 12.66
CA LEU A 418 34.48 9.72 12.03
C LEU A 418 35.38 10.94 11.80
N GLU A 419 34.81 12.09 11.47
CA GLU A 419 35.58 13.32 11.17
C GLU A 419 35.89 14.17 12.40
N CYS A 420 35.09 14.06 13.48
CA CYS A 420 35.30 14.82 14.70
C CYS A 420 35.08 13.96 15.96
N PRO A 421 35.87 12.88 16.15
CA PRO A 421 35.70 11.96 17.28
C PRO A 421 35.97 12.63 18.63
N GLN A 422 36.69 13.75 18.68
CA GLN A 422 36.88 14.50 19.94
C GLN A 422 35.57 15.15 20.42
N ARG A 423 34.69 15.54 19.48
CA ARG A 423 33.39 16.15 19.77
C ARG A 423 32.26 15.11 19.82
N TYR A 424 32.40 14.02 19.06
CA TYR A 424 31.45 12.92 19.00
C TYR A 424 32.19 11.58 19.21
N PRO A 425 32.56 11.24 20.46
CA PRO A 425 33.39 10.07 20.76
C PRO A 425 32.78 8.73 20.35
N THR A 426 31.45 8.66 20.28
CA THR A 426 30.71 7.49 19.82
C THR A 426 29.72 7.86 18.72
N LEU A 427 29.24 6.84 18.00
CA LEU A 427 28.14 7.02 17.03
C LEU A 427 26.87 7.54 17.74
N ASP A 428 26.59 7.07 18.96
CA ASP A 428 25.42 7.50 19.74
C ASP A 428 25.49 8.98 20.13
N ASP A 429 26.68 9.50 20.45
CA ASP A 429 26.89 10.94 20.71
C ASP A 429 26.55 11.79 19.48
N ALA A 430 26.99 11.35 18.30
CA ALA A 430 26.64 12.00 17.04
C ALA A 430 25.12 11.90 16.77
N LEU A 431 24.53 10.71 16.93
CA LEU A 431 23.10 10.49 16.72
C LEU A 431 22.23 11.34 17.64
N ALA A 432 22.63 11.53 18.90
CA ALA A 432 21.92 12.38 19.84
C ALA A 432 21.82 13.83 19.34
N VAL A 433 22.95 14.38 18.84
CA VAL A 433 22.97 15.74 18.28
C VAL A 433 22.12 15.82 17.02
N VAL A 434 22.23 14.83 16.11
CA VAL A 434 21.42 14.84 14.89
C VAL A 434 19.93 14.76 15.20
N ARG A 435 19.52 13.90 16.16
CA ARG A 435 18.11 13.75 16.58
C ARG A 435 17.55 15.04 17.14
N ASP A 436 18.30 15.70 18.03
CA ASP A 436 17.93 16.98 18.62
C ASP A 436 17.74 18.07 17.56
N GLN A 437 18.77 18.30 16.74
CA GLN A 437 18.77 19.38 15.74
C GLN A 437 17.75 19.13 14.60
N ARG A 438 17.51 17.85 14.26
CA ARG A 438 16.49 17.47 13.28
C ARG A 438 15.07 17.49 13.86
N GLN A 439 14.92 17.74 15.17
CA GLN A 439 13.65 17.70 15.90
C GLN A 439 12.95 16.34 15.76
N LEU A 440 13.72 15.27 15.87
CA LEU A 440 13.21 13.89 15.89
C LEU A 440 12.66 13.60 17.28
N HIS A 441 11.34 13.44 17.36
CA HIS A 441 10.69 13.17 18.63
C HIS A 441 11.15 11.83 19.22
N PRO A 442 11.32 11.72 20.55
CA PRO A 442 11.72 10.46 21.21
C PRO A 442 10.90 9.24 20.80
N ASP A 443 9.58 9.42 20.60
CA ASP A 443 8.68 8.36 20.13
C ASP A 443 9.06 7.83 18.74
N GLU A 444 9.81 8.56 17.92
CA GLU A 444 10.29 8.09 16.61
C GLU A 444 11.73 7.54 16.66
N TRP A 445 12.41 7.53 17.81
CA TRP A 445 13.83 7.17 17.90
C TRP A 445 14.14 5.73 17.51
N PHE A 446 13.18 4.82 17.69
CA PHE A 446 13.28 3.43 17.25
C PHE A 446 13.36 3.28 15.71
N GLU A 447 13.05 4.35 14.97
CA GLU A 447 13.10 4.40 13.51
C GLU A 447 14.09 5.43 12.94
N THR A 448 14.84 6.15 13.78
CA THR A 448 15.58 7.35 13.38
C THR A 448 17.02 7.38 13.94
N PRO A 449 17.96 6.63 13.35
CA PRO A 449 17.80 5.77 12.17
C PRO A 449 17.30 4.36 12.52
N LYS A 450 16.79 3.67 11.50
CA LYS A 450 16.42 2.25 11.61
C LYS A 450 17.60 1.40 12.10
N PRO A 451 17.38 0.35 12.92
CA PRO A 451 18.45 -0.49 13.44
C PRO A 451 19.39 -1.06 12.37
N SER A 452 18.87 -1.40 11.18
CA SER A 452 19.70 -1.90 10.08
C SER A 452 20.74 -0.89 9.59
N LEU A 453 20.43 0.41 9.59
CA LEU A 453 21.36 1.47 9.21
C LEU A 453 22.38 1.76 10.31
N THR A 454 21.98 1.64 11.58
CA THR A 454 22.92 1.75 12.72
C THR A 454 23.99 0.66 12.63
N ARG A 455 23.60 -0.59 12.34
CA ARG A 455 24.56 -1.69 12.13
C ARG A 455 25.53 -1.42 10.98
N LEU A 456 25.06 -0.83 9.89
CA LEU A 456 25.94 -0.44 8.78
C LEU A 456 26.91 0.68 9.16
N ALA A 457 26.49 1.61 10.02
CA ALA A 457 27.35 2.67 10.52
C ALA A 457 28.44 2.11 11.43
N GLU A 458 28.08 1.21 12.34
CA GLU A 458 29.03 0.47 13.19
C GLU A 458 30.02 -0.33 12.35
N HIS A 459 29.54 -1.00 11.29
CA HIS A 459 30.41 -1.72 10.37
C HIS A 459 31.39 -0.78 9.65
N ALA A 460 30.91 0.37 9.15
CA ALA A 460 31.77 1.38 8.54
C ALA A 460 32.84 1.93 9.51
N ILE A 461 32.47 2.14 10.78
CA ILE A 461 33.40 2.56 11.84
C ILE A 461 34.47 1.51 12.08
N ALA A 462 34.09 0.23 12.13
CA ALA A 462 35.05 -0.85 12.30
C ALA A 462 36.07 -0.88 11.14
N ILE A 463 35.62 -0.68 9.91
CA ILE A 463 36.48 -0.60 8.73
C ILE A 463 37.44 0.61 8.85
N GLU A 464 36.94 1.81 9.17
CA GLU A 464 37.78 3.01 9.30
C GLU A 464 38.81 2.92 10.44
N ASN A 465 38.45 2.29 11.55
CA ASN A 465 39.37 2.03 12.64
C ASN A 465 40.49 1.06 12.21
N ALA A 466 40.15 0.01 11.45
CA ALA A 466 41.13 -0.90 10.87
C ALA A 466 42.05 -0.19 9.86
N LEU A 467 41.51 0.66 8.98
CA LEU A 467 42.30 1.46 8.04
C LEU A 467 43.23 2.43 8.77
N SER A 468 42.74 3.08 9.83
CA SER A 468 43.55 3.98 10.67
C SER A 468 44.70 3.23 11.36
N ALA A 469 44.41 2.08 11.96
CA ALA A 469 45.42 1.25 12.62
C ALA A 469 46.48 0.73 11.65
N ALA A 470 46.11 0.50 10.39
CA ALA A 470 47.02 0.12 9.31
C ALA A 470 47.79 1.30 8.69
N GLY A 471 47.51 2.55 9.09
CA GLY A 471 48.11 3.74 8.47
C GLY A 471 47.63 4.00 7.03
N LEU A 472 46.48 3.42 6.65
CA LEU A 472 45.90 3.52 5.31
C LEU A 472 44.75 4.52 5.23
N ARG A 473 44.35 5.12 6.35
CA ARG A 473 43.37 6.20 6.34
C ARG A 473 44.00 7.43 5.71
N HIS A 474 43.40 7.92 4.63
CA HIS A 474 43.82 9.18 4.03
C HIS A 474 43.61 10.32 5.04
N GLU A 475 44.66 11.08 5.32
CA GLU A 475 44.54 12.35 6.03
C GLU A 475 43.89 13.41 5.12
N ARG A 476 43.41 14.49 5.73
CA ARG A 476 42.63 15.53 5.05
C ARG A 476 43.43 16.32 4.04
#